data_AF-A0A132NMI3-F1
#
_entry.id   AF-A0A132NMI3-F1
#
_cell.length_a   1.000
_cell.length_b   1.000
_cell.length_c   1.000
_cell.angle_alpha   90.00
_cell.angle_beta   90.00
_cell.angle_gamma   90.00
#
_symmetry.space_group_name_H-M   'P 1'
#
loop_
_entity.id
_entity.type
_entity.pdbx_description
1 polymer ?
#
loop_
_entity_poly.entity_id
_entity_poly.type
_entity_poly.pdbx_seq_one_letter_code
_entity_poly.pdbx_strand_id
1 'polypeptide(L)'
;LRGTGHVTARLGDLTQEPAAVGDTQAVVPVPEPLPPGVYPVRLVYGLRDGDEHRVVESNAVPFVRQPRIAGPVRVESRVVTGGGLVSATLAVPLDLPVGDEQRARLLLDELDPPAGRATRSYQFTAPYPLGERPDPKTVRVPVERVQPAKYLVRVQVDGAQSPLDVADGRFSGPAVDLAAS
;
A
#
# COMPACT_ATOMS: atom_id res chain seq x y z
N LEU A 1 -17.90 -25.71 21.44
CA LEU A 1 -16.68 -26.55 21.27
C LEU A 1 -15.85 -26.43 22.54
N ARG A 2 -15.78 -27.48 23.38
CA ARG A 2 -14.96 -27.48 24.61
C ARG A 2 -13.78 -28.42 24.41
N GLY A 3 -12.79 -27.97 23.64
CA GLY A 3 -11.47 -28.58 23.58
C GLY A 3 -10.45 -27.48 23.84
N THR A 4 -9.40 -27.77 24.60
CA THR A 4 -8.21 -26.92 24.74
C THR A 4 -7.45 -26.92 23.41
N GLY A 5 -8.03 -26.27 22.42
CA GLY A 5 -7.48 -26.16 21.09
C GLY A 5 -6.62 -24.92 20.97
N HIS A 6 -5.47 -25.06 20.31
CA HIS A 6 -4.65 -23.91 19.96
C HIS A 6 -5.33 -23.16 18.82
N VAL A 7 -5.53 -21.84 18.98
CA VAL A 7 -6.10 -20.98 17.94
C VAL A 7 -5.00 -20.11 17.37
N THR A 8 -4.89 -20.08 16.05
CA THR A 8 -3.89 -19.27 15.36
C THR A 8 -4.54 -18.45 14.26
N ALA A 9 -4.21 -17.17 14.15
CA ALA A 9 -4.59 -16.37 12.99
C ALA A 9 -3.56 -16.55 11.87
N ARG A 10 -4.03 -16.79 10.65
CA ARG A 10 -3.20 -16.75 9.44
C ARG A 10 -3.50 -15.48 8.65
N LEU A 11 -2.45 -14.80 8.22
CA LEU A 11 -2.48 -13.58 7.40
C LEU A 11 -1.62 -13.83 6.16
N GLY A 12 -2.21 -14.45 5.13
CA GLY A 12 -1.42 -15.06 4.04
C GLY A 12 -0.55 -16.20 4.59
N ASP A 13 0.76 -16.15 4.32
CA ASP A 13 1.73 -17.12 4.83
C ASP A 13 2.20 -16.82 6.27
N LEU A 14 1.85 -15.65 6.80
CA LEU A 14 2.18 -15.25 8.16
C LEU A 14 1.20 -15.88 9.16
N THR A 15 1.71 -16.15 10.34
CA THR A 15 1.00 -16.79 11.43
C THR A 15 1.14 -15.94 12.68
N GLN A 16 0.03 -15.71 13.39
CA GLN A 16 -0.04 -14.83 14.55
C GLN A 16 -0.94 -15.43 15.64
N GLU A 17 -0.46 -15.41 16.88
CA GLU A 17 -1.29 -15.78 18.03
C GLU A 17 -2.30 -14.66 18.32
N PRO A 18 -3.61 -14.97 18.42
CA PRO A 18 -4.60 -13.99 18.84
C PRO A 18 -4.37 -13.58 20.30
N ALA A 19 -4.48 -12.28 20.59
CA ALA A 19 -4.43 -11.76 21.96
C ALA A 19 -5.68 -12.12 22.77
N ALA A 20 -6.82 -12.34 22.11
CA ALA A 20 -8.05 -12.83 22.72
C ALA A 20 -8.90 -13.58 21.69
N VAL A 21 -9.60 -14.62 22.13
CA VAL A 21 -10.60 -15.35 21.33
C VAL A 21 -11.85 -15.55 22.19
N GLY A 22 -12.99 -15.10 21.70
CA GLY A 22 -14.31 -15.34 22.28
C GLY A 22 -15.28 -15.85 21.22
N ASP A 23 -16.51 -16.15 21.63
CA ASP A 23 -17.48 -16.83 20.76
C ASP A 23 -17.85 -16.03 19.49
N THR A 24 -17.80 -14.70 19.56
CA THR A 24 -18.20 -13.80 18.45
C THR A 24 -17.08 -12.88 17.97
N GLN A 25 -15.90 -12.91 18.61
CA GLN A 25 -14.80 -12.00 18.29
C GLN A 25 -13.43 -12.63 18.59
N ALA A 26 -12.43 -12.27 17.80
CA ALA A 26 -11.04 -12.49 18.14
C ALA A 26 -10.26 -11.20 17.95
N VAL A 27 -9.30 -10.95 18.83
CA VAL A 27 -8.37 -9.83 18.75
C VAL A 27 -7.05 -10.37 18.25
N VAL A 28 -6.71 -10.06 17.00
CA VAL A 28 -5.46 -10.49 16.37
C VAL A 28 -4.55 -9.26 16.27
N PRO A 29 -3.42 -9.21 16.99
CA PRO A 29 -2.45 -8.14 16.78
C PRO A 29 -1.90 -8.23 15.36
N VAL A 30 -1.52 -7.11 14.76
CA VAL A 30 -0.92 -7.15 13.43
C VAL A 30 0.50 -7.68 13.56
N PRO A 31 0.88 -8.76 12.85
CA PRO A 31 2.23 -9.31 12.93
C PRO A 31 3.24 -8.27 12.43
N GLU A 32 4.44 -8.26 13.01
CA GLU A 32 5.54 -7.42 12.56
C GLU A 32 6.75 -8.28 12.18
N PRO A 33 7.43 -7.99 11.06
CA PRO A 33 7.08 -6.97 10.05
C PRO A 33 5.90 -7.43 9.16
N LEU A 34 5.00 -6.51 8.84
CA LEU A 34 3.95 -6.71 7.82
C LEU A 34 4.05 -5.58 6.78
N PRO A 35 4.54 -5.89 5.56
CA PRO A 35 4.58 -4.92 4.47
C PRO A 35 3.16 -4.43 4.09
N PRO A 36 3.05 -3.36 3.29
CA PRO A 36 1.76 -2.96 2.74
C PRO A 36 1.23 -4.02 1.77
N GLY A 37 -0.08 -4.26 1.78
CA GLY A 37 -0.70 -5.28 0.92
C GLY A 37 -2.09 -5.68 1.39
N VAL A 38 -2.71 -6.61 0.65
CA VAL A 38 -4.00 -7.22 1.00
C VAL A 38 -3.76 -8.63 1.53
N TYR A 39 -4.13 -8.87 2.78
CA TYR A 39 -3.90 -10.14 3.48
C TYR A 39 -5.23 -10.80 3.82
N PRO A 40 -5.50 -12.04 3.39
CA PRO A 40 -6.64 -12.80 3.88
C PRO A 40 -6.36 -13.24 5.32
N VAL A 41 -7.21 -12.82 6.26
CA VAL A 41 -7.15 -13.20 7.67
C VAL A 41 -8.14 -14.32 7.94
N ARG A 42 -7.68 -15.42 8.54
CA ARG A 42 -8.54 -16.50 9.03
C ARG A 42 -8.03 -17.06 10.36
N LEU A 43 -8.93 -17.59 11.18
CA LEU A 43 -8.58 -18.33 12.38
C LEU A 43 -8.51 -19.83 12.06
N VAL A 44 -7.46 -20.47 12.53
CA VAL A 44 -7.22 -21.90 12.44
C VAL A 44 -7.30 -22.46 13.85
N TYR A 45 -8.24 -23.38 14.07
CA TYR A 45 -8.48 -24.05 15.34
C TYR A 45 -7.91 -25.46 15.27
N GLY A 46 -6.82 -25.71 16.00
CA GLY A 46 -6.30 -27.05 16.23
C GLY A 46 -7.05 -27.69 17.39
N LEU A 47 -7.86 -28.71 17.12
CA LEU A 47 -8.63 -29.44 18.11
C LEU A 47 -7.95 -30.79 18.39
N ARG A 48 -7.82 -31.15 19.67
CA ARG A 48 -7.39 -32.47 20.10
C ARG A 48 -8.59 -33.23 20.66
N ASP A 49 -8.77 -34.46 20.17
CA ASP A 49 -9.76 -35.42 20.67
C ASP A 49 -9.06 -36.78 20.85
N GLY A 50 -8.57 -37.05 22.06
CA GLY A 50 -7.63 -38.14 22.31
C GLY A 50 -6.33 -37.97 21.52
N ASP A 51 -5.94 -38.97 20.73
CA ASP A 51 -4.79 -38.94 19.82
C ASP A 51 -5.11 -38.31 18.45
N GLU A 52 -6.39 -38.06 18.17
CA GLU A 52 -6.84 -37.49 16.91
C GLU A 52 -6.61 -35.97 16.89
N HIS A 53 -5.98 -35.48 15.82
CA HIS A 53 -5.77 -34.06 15.57
C HIS A 53 -6.71 -33.59 14.46
N ARG A 54 -7.62 -32.67 14.78
CA ARG A 54 -8.54 -32.05 13.81
C ARG A 54 -8.20 -30.58 13.64
N VAL A 55 -8.39 -30.07 12.41
CA VAL A 55 -8.22 -28.66 12.09
C VAL A 55 -9.52 -28.12 11.53
N VAL A 56 -9.99 -26.99 12.08
CA VAL A 56 -11.14 -26.24 11.57
C VAL A 56 -10.67 -24.83 11.25
N GLU A 57 -11.08 -24.30 10.09
CA GLU A 57 -10.75 -22.92 9.68
C GLU A 57 -12.01 -22.06 9.62
N SER A 58 -11.89 -20.80 10.03
CA SER A 58 -12.93 -19.81 9.76
C SER A 58 -12.93 -19.38 8.29
N ASN A 59 -14.01 -18.72 7.87
CA ASN A 59 -13.99 -17.94 6.63
C ASN A 59 -12.86 -16.90 6.69
N ALA A 60 -12.27 -16.62 5.53
CA ALA A 60 -11.25 -15.58 5.41
C ALA A 60 -11.91 -14.20 5.19
N VAL A 61 -11.38 -13.18 5.86
CA VAL A 61 -11.76 -11.77 5.68
C VAL A 61 -10.54 -10.96 5.20
N PRO A 62 -10.71 -9.98 4.30
CA PRO A 62 -9.59 -9.19 3.84
C PRO A 62 -9.14 -8.18 4.90
N PHE A 63 -7.83 -8.13 5.16
CA PHE A 63 -7.18 -7.07 5.90
C PHE A 63 -6.24 -6.32 4.95
N VAL A 64 -6.46 -5.01 4.79
CA VAL A 64 -5.64 -4.18 3.91
C VAL A 64 -4.67 -3.36 4.75
N ARG A 65 -3.37 -3.67 4.68
CA ARG A 65 -2.33 -2.86 5.28
C ARG A 65 -1.94 -1.75 4.30
N GLN A 66 -2.54 -0.58 4.47
CA GLN A 66 -2.26 0.56 3.59
C GLN A 66 -0.94 1.25 3.97
N PRO A 67 -0.07 1.58 2.99
CA PRO A 67 1.03 2.49 3.23
C PRO A 67 0.51 3.93 3.27
N ARG A 68 1.19 4.81 3.99
CA ARG A 68 1.04 6.27 3.94
C ARG A 68 2.29 6.88 3.34
N ILE A 69 2.14 7.95 2.57
CA ILE A 69 3.30 8.72 2.10
C ILE A 69 3.76 9.59 3.28
N ALA A 70 4.97 9.35 3.78
CA ALA A 70 5.46 9.85 5.05
C ALA A 70 6.23 11.18 4.94
N GLY A 71 6.24 11.82 3.78
CA GLY A 71 6.98 13.04 3.53
C GLY A 71 6.82 13.58 2.11
N PRO A 72 7.56 14.63 1.73
CA PRO A 72 7.47 15.19 0.39
C PRO A 72 7.93 14.19 -0.67
N VAL A 73 7.15 14.06 -1.74
CA VAL A 73 7.55 13.33 -2.94
C VAL A 73 8.64 14.12 -3.66
N ARG A 74 9.80 13.51 -3.86
CA ARG A 74 10.94 14.18 -4.51
C ARG A 74 10.92 13.88 -6.01
N VAL A 75 11.22 14.90 -6.80
CA VAL A 75 11.40 14.78 -8.25
C VAL A 75 12.90 14.64 -8.53
N GLU A 76 13.32 13.46 -8.97
CA GLU A 76 14.69 13.12 -9.34
C GLU A 76 14.80 13.05 -10.88
N SER A 77 15.99 13.32 -11.45
CA SER A 77 16.27 13.15 -12.89
C SER A 77 15.25 13.79 -13.84
N ARG A 78 14.75 14.99 -13.50
CA ARG A 78 13.73 15.71 -14.28
C ARG A 78 14.25 16.13 -15.66
N VAL A 79 13.50 15.81 -16.69
CA VAL A 79 13.74 16.22 -18.09
C VAL A 79 12.45 16.79 -18.66
N VAL A 80 12.55 17.93 -19.35
CA VAL A 80 11.44 18.52 -20.11
C VAL A 80 11.68 18.26 -21.59
N THR A 81 10.78 17.52 -22.23
CA THR A 81 10.85 17.17 -23.65
C THR A 81 10.17 18.23 -24.53
N GLY A 82 10.35 18.13 -25.85
CA GLY A 82 9.65 18.98 -26.82
C GLY A 82 8.13 18.95 -26.61
N GLY A 83 7.52 20.13 -26.50
CA GLY A 83 6.11 20.29 -26.14
C GLY A 83 5.84 20.50 -24.63
N GLY A 84 6.88 20.63 -23.80
CA GLY A 84 6.75 20.99 -22.39
C GLY A 84 6.40 19.83 -21.46
N LEU A 85 6.36 18.59 -21.97
CA LEU A 85 6.07 17.40 -21.18
C LEU A 85 7.26 17.02 -20.29
N VAL A 86 6.95 16.56 -19.08
CA VAL A 86 7.92 16.23 -18.03
C VAL A 86 8.08 14.71 -17.92
N SER A 87 9.33 14.26 -17.94
CA SER A 87 9.72 12.92 -17.51
C SER A 87 10.65 13.04 -16.30
N ALA A 88 10.50 12.17 -15.31
CA ALA A 88 11.28 12.21 -14.07
C ALA A 88 11.24 10.86 -13.36
N THR A 89 12.04 10.70 -12.32
CA THR A 89 11.86 9.64 -11.32
C THR A 89 11.25 10.25 -10.07
N LEU A 90 10.07 9.78 -9.66
CA LEU A 90 9.48 10.21 -8.40
C LEU A 90 9.93 9.29 -7.28
N ALA A 91 10.63 9.85 -6.28
CA ALA A 91 10.96 9.15 -5.05
C ALA A 91 9.87 9.43 -4.01
N VAL A 92 9.08 8.39 -3.72
CA VAL A 92 7.93 8.46 -2.83
C VAL A 92 8.30 7.83 -1.48
N PRO A 93 8.44 8.63 -0.40
CA PRO A 93 8.73 8.11 0.93
C PRO A 93 7.46 7.53 1.57
N LEU A 94 7.52 6.31 2.08
CA LEU A 94 6.43 5.60 2.74
C LEU A 94 6.70 5.41 4.23
N ASP A 95 5.66 5.16 5.01
CA ASP A 95 5.76 4.83 6.43
C ASP A 95 6.15 3.35 6.67
N LEU A 96 5.76 2.47 5.74
CA LEU A 96 6.03 1.03 5.76
C LEU A 96 7.12 0.63 4.75
N PRO A 97 8.00 -0.32 5.10
CA PRO A 97 8.94 -0.88 4.14
C PRO A 97 8.21 -1.73 3.10
N VAL A 98 8.66 -1.66 1.85
CA VAL A 98 8.13 -2.43 0.71
C VAL A 98 9.16 -3.47 0.31
N GLY A 99 8.77 -4.74 0.29
CA GLY A 99 9.64 -5.85 -0.14
C GLY A 99 9.98 -5.78 -1.63
N ASP A 100 11.11 -6.37 -2.02
CA ASP A 100 11.64 -6.26 -3.39
C ASP A 100 10.75 -6.93 -4.45
N GLU A 101 10.01 -7.97 -4.04
CA GLU A 101 9.05 -8.70 -4.87
C GLU A 101 7.63 -8.13 -4.83
N GLN A 102 7.42 -6.99 -4.18
CA GLN A 102 6.10 -6.33 -4.16
C GLN A 102 5.91 -5.46 -5.40
N ARG A 103 4.69 -5.42 -5.91
CA ARG A 103 4.33 -4.63 -7.08
C ARG A 103 3.81 -3.27 -6.64
N ALA A 104 4.52 -2.22 -6.99
CA ALA A 104 4.11 -0.84 -6.72
C ALA A 104 3.62 -0.12 -7.99
N ARG A 105 2.57 0.68 -7.85
CA ARG A 105 2.07 1.62 -8.87
C ARG A 105 1.96 3.01 -8.28
N LEU A 106 2.33 4.01 -9.06
CA LEU A 106 2.09 5.41 -8.78
C LEU A 106 0.83 5.85 -9.52
N LEU A 107 -0.08 6.52 -8.82
CA LEU A 107 -1.26 7.15 -9.40
C LEU A 107 -1.14 8.67 -9.18
N LEU A 108 -1.30 9.42 -10.26
CA LEU A 108 -1.27 10.87 -10.26
C LEU A 108 -2.62 11.39 -10.72
N ASP A 109 -3.24 12.26 -9.95
CA ASP A 109 -4.48 12.97 -10.32
C ASP A 109 -4.24 14.46 -10.22
N GLU A 110 -4.53 15.20 -11.29
CA GLU A 110 -4.25 16.64 -11.33
C GLU A 110 -5.03 17.38 -10.24
N LEU A 111 -4.29 18.13 -9.43
CA LEU A 111 -4.82 18.93 -8.34
C LEU A 111 -5.24 20.29 -8.90
N ASP A 112 -6.47 20.71 -8.60
CA ASP A 112 -7.06 21.98 -9.01
C ASP A 112 -6.99 22.26 -10.54
N PRO A 113 -7.59 21.38 -11.36
CA PRO A 113 -7.60 21.55 -12.81
C PRO A 113 -8.30 22.86 -13.23
N PRO A 114 -7.83 23.55 -14.30
CA PRO A 114 -8.55 24.70 -14.84
C PRO A 114 -10.02 24.41 -15.16
N ALA A 115 -10.90 25.37 -14.85
CA ALA A 115 -12.33 25.23 -15.08
C ALA A 115 -12.65 24.93 -16.55
N GLY A 116 -13.59 24.00 -16.79
CA GLY A 116 -14.02 23.61 -18.13
C GLY A 116 -13.08 22.66 -18.88
N ARG A 117 -11.97 22.24 -18.27
CA ARG A 117 -11.06 21.22 -18.82
C ARG A 117 -11.12 19.95 -17.98
N ALA A 118 -11.16 18.79 -18.64
CA ALA A 118 -11.07 17.50 -17.96
C ALA A 118 -9.76 17.37 -17.16
N THR A 119 -9.88 16.88 -15.92
CA THR A 119 -8.75 16.52 -15.05
C THR A 119 -7.86 15.50 -15.74
N ARG A 120 -6.53 15.68 -15.67
CA ARG A 120 -5.58 14.66 -16.14
C ARG A 120 -5.28 13.70 -15.01
N SER A 121 -5.20 12.42 -15.36
CA SER A 121 -4.75 11.38 -14.45
C SER A 121 -3.76 10.46 -15.17
N TYR A 122 -2.78 9.96 -14.42
CA TYR A 122 -1.74 9.06 -14.93
C TYR A 122 -1.53 7.89 -13.97
N GLN A 123 -1.10 6.77 -14.52
CA GLN A 123 -0.67 5.61 -13.77
C GLN A 123 0.67 5.13 -14.30
N PHE A 124 1.63 4.95 -13.41
CA PHE A 124 2.95 4.41 -13.73
C PHE A 124 3.25 3.20 -12.85
N THR A 125 3.90 2.19 -13.43
CA THR A 125 4.31 1.00 -12.67
C THR A 125 5.77 1.18 -12.26
N ALA A 126 6.08 0.92 -11.00
CA ALA A 126 7.46 0.89 -10.54
C ALA A 126 8.23 -0.27 -11.23
N PRO A 127 9.57 -0.21 -11.32
CA PRO A 127 10.36 -1.36 -11.74
C PRO A 127 10.01 -2.62 -10.93
N TYR A 128 10.00 -3.78 -11.59
CA TYR A 128 9.76 -5.06 -10.96
C TYR A 128 10.85 -6.07 -11.36
N PRO A 129 11.53 -6.73 -10.39
CA PRO A 129 11.46 -6.47 -8.95
C PRO A 129 11.88 -5.03 -8.62
N LEU A 130 11.46 -4.51 -7.46
CA LEU A 130 11.87 -3.17 -7.03
C LEU A 130 13.39 -3.07 -6.82
N GLY A 131 14.03 -4.22 -6.62
CA GLY A 131 15.48 -4.37 -6.52
C GLY A 131 16.05 -3.79 -5.22
N GLU A 132 17.38 -3.92 -5.09
CA GLU A 132 18.11 -3.38 -3.95
C GLU A 132 17.99 -1.84 -3.94
N ARG A 133 17.54 -1.31 -2.80
CA ARG A 133 17.31 0.13 -2.60
C ARG A 133 18.00 0.57 -1.31
N PRO A 134 18.59 1.78 -1.26
CA PRO A 134 19.18 2.30 -0.03
C PRO A 134 18.19 2.42 1.14
N ASP A 135 16.91 2.59 0.83
CA ASP A 135 15.82 2.66 1.80
C ASP A 135 14.60 1.87 1.28
N PRO A 136 14.19 0.76 1.93
CA PRO A 136 13.02 -0.02 1.52
C PRO A 136 11.71 0.73 1.72
N LYS A 137 11.70 1.86 2.44
CA LYS A 137 10.54 2.74 2.56
C LYS A 137 10.43 3.76 1.44
N THR A 138 11.40 3.83 0.52
CA THR A 138 11.34 4.74 -0.62
C THR A 138 11.08 3.95 -1.91
N VAL A 139 9.92 4.18 -2.52
CA VAL A 139 9.60 3.63 -3.85
C VAL A 139 9.96 4.67 -4.91
N ARG A 140 10.79 4.27 -5.89
CA ARG A 140 11.15 5.09 -7.04
C ARG A 140 10.36 4.66 -8.26
N VAL A 141 9.61 5.59 -8.84
CA VAL A 141 8.76 5.32 -10.00
C VAL A 141 9.14 6.27 -11.14
N PRO A 142 9.63 5.75 -12.28
CA PRO A 142 9.82 6.57 -13.46
C PRO A 142 8.46 7.01 -13.99
N VAL A 143 8.33 8.30 -14.29
CA VAL A 143 7.17 8.90 -14.94
C VAL A 143 7.64 9.51 -16.26
N GLU A 144 6.81 9.37 -17.29
CA GLU A 144 7.16 9.82 -18.63
C GLU A 144 6.05 10.65 -19.24
N ARG A 145 6.44 11.70 -19.95
CA ARG A 145 5.55 12.52 -20.80
C ARG A 145 4.33 13.07 -20.04
N VAL A 146 4.51 13.42 -18.77
CA VAL A 146 3.46 13.99 -17.91
C VAL A 146 3.31 15.48 -18.21
N GLN A 147 2.07 15.95 -18.36
CA GLN A 147 1.83 17.39 -18.51
C GLN A 147 2.24 18.15 -17.23
N PRO A 148 2.93 19.30 -17.33
CA PRO A 148 3.34 20.07 -16.16
C PRO A 148 2.10 20.63 -15.44
N ALA A 149 1.92 20.21 -14.19
CA ALA A 149 0.89 20.66 -13.25
C ALA A 149 1.25 20.14 -11.84
N LYS A 150 0.42 20.48 -10.86
CA LYS A 150 0.44 19.85 -9.54
C LYS A 150 -0.48 18.63 -9.55
N TYR A 151 -0.03 17.54 -8.94
CA TYR A 151 -0.75 16.28 -8.88
C TYR A 151 -0.87 15.78 -7.45
N LEU A 152 -2.06 15.31 -7.07
CA LEU A 152 -2.23 14.40 -5.93
C LEU A 152 -1.51 13.09 -6.24
N VAL A 153 -0.85 12.53 -5.24
CA VAL A 153 -0.02 11.33 -5.36
C VAL A 153 -0.60 10.23 -4.50
N ARG A 154 -0.83 9.08 -5.12
CA ARG A 154 -1.10 7.82 -4.41
C ARG A 154 -0.10 6.77 -4.85
N VAL A 155 0.26 5.89 -3.93
CA VAL A 155 0.94 4.63 -4.26
C VAL A 155 -0.01 3.48 -4.01
N GLN A 156 0.02 2.46 -4.85
CA GLN A 156 -0.62 1.18 -4.61
C GLN A 156 0.45 0.10 -4.55
N VAL A 157 0.58 -0.59 -3.43
CA VAL A 157 1.50 -1.72 -3.25
C VAL A 157 0.69 -2.98 -3.03
N ASP A 158 0.84 -3.98 -3.90
CA ASP A 158 0.11 -5.25 -3.87
C ASP A 158 -1.40 -5.08 -3.60
N GLY A 159 -2.01 -4.12 -4.30
CA GLY A 159 -3.43 -3.78 -4.19
C GLY A 159 -3.78 -2.82 -3.06
N ALA A 160 -2.94 -2.65 -2.04
CA ALA A 160 -3.15 -1.70 -0.95
C ALA A 160 -2.77 -0.27 -1.39
N GLN A 161 -3.78 0.58 -1.56
CA GLN A 161 -3.61 1.98 -1.97
C GLN A 161 -3.41 2.90 -0.75
N SER A 162 -2.49 3.86 -0.85
CA SER A 162 -2.33 4.91 0.14
C SER A 162 -3.53 5.86 0.18
N PRO A 163 -3.87 6.41 1.35
CA PRO A 163 -4.93 7.41 1.46
C PRO A 163 -4.47 8.76 0.89
N LEU A 164 -5.46 9.62 0.61
CA LEU A 164 -5.26 11.06 0.40
C LEU A 164 -5.69 11.81 1.65
N ASP A 165 -5.06 12.96 1.89
CA ASP A 165 -5.45 13.93 2.89
C ASP A 165 -6.64 14.75 2.39
N VAL A 166 -7.53 15.12 3.30
CA VAL A 166 -8.71 15.94 3.02
C VAL A 166 -8.65 17.19 3.88
N ALA A 167 -8.76 18.35 3.25
CA ALA A 167 -8.93 19.65 3.89
C ALA A 167 -10.11 20.38 3.25
N ASP A 168 -10.99 20.97 4.07
CA ASP A 168 -12.18 21.70 3.61
C ASP A 168 -13.07 20.90 2.62
N GLY A 169 -13.19 19.59 2.86
CA GLY A 169 -13.96 18.67 2.02
C GLY A 169 -13.35 18.38 0.65
N ARG A 170 -12.09 18.77 0.41
CA ARG A 170 -11.35 18.53 -0.83
C ARG A 170 -10.07 17.76 -0.55
N PHE A 171 -9.61 16.98 -1.54
CA PHE A 171 -8.30 16.34 -1.44
C PHE A 171 -7.19 17.39 -1.49
N SER A 172 -6.25 17.34 -0.54
CA SER A 172 -5.20 18.35 -0.36
C SER A 172 -3.79 17.80 -0.50
N GLY A 173 -3.61 16.48 -0.42
CA GLY A 173 -2.32 15.83 -0.53
C GLY A 173 -2.42 14.32 -0.31
N PRO A 174 -1.30 13.60 -0.26
CA PRO A 174 0.06 14.03 -0.65
C PRO A 174 0.09 14.53 -2.10
N ALA A 175 0.98 15.48 -2.43
CA ALA A 175 1.04 16.08 -3.76
C ALA A 175 2.48 16.34 -4.23
N VAL A 176 2.65 16.40 -5.56
CA VAL A 176 3.91 16.75 -6.23
C VAL A 176 3.64 17.82 -7.28
N ASP A 177 4.53 18.81 -7.39
CA ASP A 177 4.49 19.81 -8.44
C ASP A 177 5.49 19.43 -9.54
N LEU A 178 4.99 19.15 -10.75
CA LEU A 178 5.82 18.85 -11.92
C LEU A 178 5.99 20.07 -12.84
N ALA A 179 5.27 21.16 -12.58
CA ALA A 179 5.45 22.44 -13.26
C ALA A 179 6.67 23.19 -12.70
N ALA A 180 6.92 23.09 -11.39
CA ALA A 180 8.10 23.66 -10.75
C ALA A 180 9.40 22.96 -11.19
N SER A 181 10.47 23.75 -11.32
CA SER A 181 11.84 23.33 -11.63
C SER A 181 12.66 23.09 -10.38
#